data_AF-A0A6V7M516-F1
#
_entry.id   AF-A0A6V7M516-F1
#
_cell.length_a   1.000
_cell.length_b   1.000
_cell.length_c   1.000
_cell.angle_alpha   90.00
_cell.angle_beta   90.00
_cell.angle_gamma   90.00
#
_symmetry.space_group_name_H-M   'P 1'
#
loop_
_entity.id
_entity.type
_entity.pdbx_description
1 polymer ?
#
loop_
_entity_poly.entity_id
_entity_poly.type
_entity_poly.pdbx_seq_one_letter_code
_entity_poly.pdbx_strand_id
1 'polypeptide(L)' 'PTPGGVGDNGVQGVRGKGLPHVIYCRLWRWPDLQSHHELRAIEHCEYSFTQKRDEVCINPYHYQRIQQP' A
#
# COMPACT_ATOMS: atom_id res chain seq x y z
N PRO A 1 26.49 -27.58 -10.01
CA PRO A 1 27.11 -27.24 -8.71
C PRO A 1 27.69 -25.81 -8.73
N THR A 2 26.87 -24.84 -8.29
CA THR A 2 27.24 -23.63 -7.54
C THR A 2 26.01 -23.24 -6.72
N PRO A 3 26.21 -22.68 -5.51
CA PRO A 3 25.30 -22.88 -4.38
C PRO A 3 24.27 -21.76 -4.26
N GLY A 4 23.20 -22.07 -3.53
CA GLY A 4 22.05 -21.19 -3.33
C GLY A 4 22.38 -19.86 -2.66
N GLY A 5 21.70 -18.82 -3.14
CA GLY A 5 21.35 -17.65 -2.35
C GLY A 5 19.89 -17.80 -1.93
N VAL A 6 19.67 -18.24 -0.70
CA VAL A 6 18.37 -18.17 -0.04
C VAL A 6 18.08 -16.71 0.28
N GLY A 7 16.99 -16.19 -0.29
CA GLY A 7 16.32 -14.96 0.11
C GLY A 7 14.89 -15.33 0.47
N ASP A 8 14.75 -16.05 1.57
CA ASP A 8 13.47 -16.36 2.20
C ASP A 8 12.77 -15.07 2.67
N ASN A 9 11.44 -15.11 2.72
CA ASN A 9 10.51 -14.09 3.24
C ASN A 9 9.93 -13.06 2.26
N GLY A 10 9.78 -13.43 0.99
CA GLY A 10 8.62 -12.96 0.24
C GLY A 10 7.40 -13.65 0.80
N VAL A 11 6.81 -13.15 1.91
CA VAL A 11 5.47 -13.57 2.33
C VAL A 11 4.58 -13.49 1.11
N GLN A 12 4.23 -14.64 0.54
CA GLN A 12 3.26 -14.73 -0.52
C GLN A 12 1.94 -14.31 0.12
N GLY A 13 1.73 -13.00 0.11
CA GLY A 13 0.55 -12.34 0.60
C GLY A 13 -0.62 -12.87 -0.20
N VAL A 14 -1.27 -13.90 0.33
CA VAL A 14 -2.70 -14.10 0.33
C VAL A 14 -3.35 -13.56 -0.93
N ARG A 15 -3.39 -14.42 -1.95
CA ARG A 15 -4.14 -14.24 -3.20
C ARG A 15 -5.60 -13.88 -2.86
N GLY A 16 -5.89 -12.59 -2.70
CA GLY A 16 -7.20 -12.07 -2.30
C GLY A 16 -7.24 -10.97 -1.23
N LYS A 17 -6.13 -10.51 -0.64
CA LYS A 17 -6.20 -9.36 0.30
C LYS A 17 -5.86 -8.05 -0.40
N GLY A 18 -6.74 -7.05 -0.23
CA GLY A 18 -6.60 -5.72 -0.82
C GLY A 18 -5.29 -5.02 -0.44
N LEU A 19 -4.96 -3.94 -1.15
CA LEU A 19 -3.72 -3.19 -0.94
C LEU A 19 -3.63 -2.68 0.52
N PRO A 20 -2.47 -2.83 1.21
CA PRO A 20 -2.38 -2.56 2.64
C PRO A 20 -2.73 -1.12 2.99
N HIS A 21 -2.25 -0.13 2.23
CA HIS A 21 -2.62 1.27 2.45
C HIS A 21 -4.13 1.52 2.29
N VAL A 22 -4.82 0.80 1.40
CA VAL A 22 -6.29 0.88 1.24
C VAL A 22 -7.00 0.28 2.45
N ILE A 23 -6.55 -0.89 2.93
CA ILE A 23 -7.13 -1.55 4.11
C ILE A 23 -7.04 -0.61 5.32
N TYR A 24 -5.87 -0.02 5.56
CA TYR A 24 -5.65 0.87 6.70
C TYR A 24 -6.43 2.19 6.52
N CYS A 25 -6.40 2.83 5.35
CA CYS A 25 -7.23 4.01 5.09
C CYS A 25 -8.73 3.75 5.30
N ARG A 26 -9.21 2.56 4.92
CA ARG A 26 -10.61 2.15 5.12
C ARG A 26 -10.95 1.98 6.60
N LEU A 27 -10.07 1.35 7.38
CA LEU A 27 -10.29 1.09 8.81
C LEU A 27 -10.36 2.38 9.66
N TRP A 28 -9.47 3.35 9.40
CA TRP A 28 -9.31 4.51 10.30
C TRP A 28 -9.86 5.84 9.78
N ARG A 29 -10.16 5.98 8.49
CA ARG A 29 -10.55 7.27 7.93
C ARG A 29 -11.80 7.24 7.08
N TRP A 30 -11.89 6.28 6.15
CA TRP A 30 -12.94 6.26 5.14
C TRP A 30 -13.54 4.86 5.01
N PRO A 31 -14.52 4.48 5.84
CA PRO A 31 -15.09 3.13 5.85
C PRO A 31 -15.74 2.74 4.51
N ASP A 32 -16.14 3.73 3.71
CA ASP A 32 -16.75 3.60 2.39
C ASP A 32 -15.74 3.61 1.23
N LEU A 33 -14.43 3.70 1.51
CA LEU A 33 -13.37 3.71 0.50
C LEU A 33 -13.41 2.43 -0.34
N GLN A 34 -13.60 2.53 -1.65
CA GLN A 34 -13.75 1.38 -2.54
C GLN A 34 -12.41 0.92 -3.12
N SER A 35 -11.60 1.87 -3.59
CA SER A 35 -10.37 1.58 -4.33
C SER A 35 -9.21 2.49 -3.96
N HIS A 36 -7.98 2.04 -4.24
CA HIS A 36 -6.77 2.88 -4.16
C HIS A 36 -6.80 4.10 -5.07
N HIS A 37 -7.61 4.09 -6.14
CA HIS A 37 -7.74 5.24 -7.03
C HIS A 37 -8.38 6.46 -6.37
N GLU A 38 -9.09 6.27 -5.26
CA GLU A 38 -9.63 7.36 -4.44
C GLU A 38 -8.57 7.91 -3.47
N LEU A 39 -7.33 7.41 -3.47
CA LEU A 39 -6.27 7.85 -2.58
C LEU A 39 -5.11 8.47 -3.34
N ARG A 40 -4.62 9.60 -2.83
CA ARG A 40 -3.36 10.23 -3.24
C ARG A 40 -2.44 10.38 -2.04
N ALA A 41 -1.19 9.98 -2.15
CA ALA A 41 -0.22 10.25 -1.09
C ALA A 41 0.11 11.76 -1.02
N ILE A 42 0.38 12.27 0.18
CA ILE A 42 0.91 13.62 0.36
C ILE A 42 2.36 13.70 -0.13
N GLU A 43 2.80 14.90 -0.53
CA GLU A 43 4.08 15.11 -1.22
C GLU A 43 5.29 14.64 -0.41
N HIS A 44 5.25 14.76 0.92
CA HIS A 44 6.36 14.38 1.80
C HIS A 44 6.33 12.91 2.24
N CYS A 45 5.49 12.05 1.65
CA CYS A 45 5.47 10.63 1.95
C CYS A 45 6.57 9.89 1.15
N GLU A 46 7.65 9.50 1.83
CA GLU A 46 8.81 8.83 1.21
C GLU A 46 8.54 7.39 0.75
N TYR A 47 7.47 6.77 1.26
CA TYR A 47 7.11 5.37 1.00
C TYR A 47 5.72 5.28 0.37
N SER A 48 5.33 6.26 -0.45
CA SER A 48 4.01 6.27 -1.07
C SER A 48 3.81 5.06 -2.00
N PHE A 49 2.56 4.60 -2.12
CA PHE A 49 2.23 3.47 -3.00
C PHE A 49 2.67 3.71 -4.46
N THR A 50 2.60 4.96 -4.93
CA THR A 50 2.95 5.34 -6.31
C THR A 50 4.46 5.25 -6.60
N GLN A 51 5.32 5.30 -5.58
CA GLN A 51 6.78 5.22 -5.75
C GLN A 51 7.31 3.81 -6.02
N LYS A 52 6.46 2.77 -5.92
CA LYS A 52 6.79 1.37 -6.24
C LYS A 52 8.09 0.88 -5.58
N ARG A 53 8.32 1.27 -4.31
CA ARG A 53 9.40 0.72 -3.47
C ARG A 53 9.01 -0.66 -2.93
N ASP A 54 9.98 -1.35 -2.33
CA ASP A 54 9.75 -2.65 -1.66
C ASP A 54 8.79 -2.52 -0.47
N GLU A 55 8.78 -1.35 0.18
CA GLU A 55 7.91 -1.01 1.30
C GLU A 55 6.85 0.02 0.91
N VAL A 56 5.68 -0.08 1.54
CA VAL A 56 4.55 0.84 1.35
C VAL A 56 4.13 1.45 2.67
N CYS A 57 3.99 2.77 2.69
CA CYS A 57 3.42 3.51 3.81
C CYS A 57 1.97 3.08 4.03
N ILE A 58 1.65 2.70 5.27
CA ILE A 58 0.29 2.32 5.67
C ILE A 58 -0.38 3.36 6.56
N ASN A 59 0.33 4.45 6.90
CA ASN A 59 -0.23 5.52 7.74
C ASN A 59 -1.39 6.20 6.99
N PRO A 60 -2.64 6.09 7.45
CA PRO A 60 -3.79 6.66 6.77
C PRO A 60 -3.70 8.17 6.57
N TYR A 61 -3.00 8.88 7.45
CA TYR A 61 -2.85 10.34 7.39
C TYR A 61 -1.81 10.80 6.35
N HIS A 62 -1.04 9.87 5.77
CA HIS A 62 -0.17 10.17 4.63
C HIS A 62 -0.89 10.08 3.28
N TYR A 63 -2.20 9.81 3.29
CA TYR A 63 -3.04 9.78 2.11
C TYR A 63 -4.14 10.84 2.20
N GLN A 64 -4.59 11.36 1.07
CA GLN A 64 -5.74 12.24 0.92
C GLN A 64 -6.75 11.53 0.03
N ARG A 65 -8.03 11.63 0.38
CA ARG A 65 -9.10 11.12 -0.49
C ARG A 65 -9.29 12.11 -1.65
N ILE A 66 -9.32 11.58 -2.86
CA ILE A 66 -9.56 12.33 -4.08
C ILE A 66 -10.81 11.78 -4.78
N GLN A 67 -11.52 12.65 -5.48
CA GLN A 67 -12.56 12.22 -6.41
C GLN A 67 -11.91 11.93 -7.75
N GLN A 68 -12.21 10.76 -8.32
CA GLN A 68 -11.81 10.50 -9.70
C GLN A 68 -12.62 11.43 -10.62
N PRO A 69 -12.00 12.06 -11.64
CA PRO A 69 -12.72 12.82 -12.64
C PRO A 69 -13.71 11.94 -13.42
#